data_AF-A0A7H0LHX0-F1
#
_entry.id   AF-A0A7H0LHX0-F1
#
_cell.length_a   1.000
_cell.length_b   1.000
_cell.length_c   1.000
_cell.angle_alpha   90.00
_cell.angle_beta   90.00
_cell.angle_gamma   90.00
#
_symmetry.space_group_name_H-M   'P 1'
#
loop_
_entity.id
_entity.type
_entity.pdbx_description
1 polymer ?
#
loop_
_entity_poly.entity_id
_entity_poly.type
_entity_poly.pdbx_seq_one_letter_code
_entity_poly.pdbx_strand_id
1 'polypeptide(L)' 'MSAAFDRVWRWRKTLPDRKGTRCRIRARGTMNSCEIEFEDGARFIVSRFAVRKVT' A
#
# COMPACT_ATOMS: atom_id res chain seq x y z
N MET A 1 -19.38 -1.21 0.72
CA MET A 1 -18.65 -0.02 0.20
C MET A 1 -17.24 -0.43 -0.16
N SER A 2 -16.99 -0.65 -1.45
CA SER A 2 -15.69 -1.07 -1.99
C SER A 2 -14.66 0.03 -1.78
N ALA A 3 -13.75 -0.15 -0.82
CA ALA A 3 -12.62 0.77 -0.68
C ALA A 3 -11.74 0.61 -1.93
N ALA A 4 -11.72 1.66 -2.76
CA ALA A 4 -10.99 1.71 -4.01
C ALA A 4 -9.49 1.56 -3.76
N PHE A 5 -8.79 0.79 -4.60
CA PHE A 5 -7.33 0.70 -4.60
C PHE A 5 -6.73 1.99 -5.20
N ASP A 6 -6.83 3.06 -4.42
CA ASP A 6 -6.48 4.44 -4.76
C ASP A 6 -4.96 4.70 -4.74
N ARG A 7 -4.16 3.69 -4.39
CA ARG A 7 -2.71 3.80 -4.22
C ARG A 7 -1.95 2.79 -5.04
N VAL A 8 -0.69 3.09 -5.23
CA VAL A 8 0.29 2.24 -5.90
C VAL A 8 1.50 2.03 -5.00
N TRP A 9 1.99 0.79 -4.96
CA TRP A 9 3.25 0.46 -4.29
C TRP A 9 4.44 0.97 -5.11
N ARG A 10 5.23 1.88 -4.54
CA ARG A 10 6.33 2.57 -5.24
C ARG A 10 7.68 1.89 -5.04
N TRP A 11 7.91 1.34 -3.85
CA TRP A 11 9.25 0.91 -3.44
C TRP A 11 9.70 -0.35 -4.17
N ARG A 12 11.01 -0.40 -4.46
CA ARG A 12 11.71 -1.61 -4.92
C ARG A 12 12.53 -2.28 -3.81
N LYS A 13 12.86 -1.55 -2.73
CA LYS A 13 13.69 -2.06 -1.63
C LYS A 13 12.97 -3.15 -0.83
N THR A 14 11.66 -3.01 -0.66
CA THR A 14 10.81 -3.97 0.03
C THR A 14 9.68 -4.38 -0.91
N LEU A 15 9.37 -5.68 -0.96
CA LEU A 15 8.40 -6.24 -1.90
C LEU A 15 8.65 -5.78 -3.35
N PRO A 16 9.85 -6.04 -3.92
CA PRO A 16 10.21 -5.60 -5.27
C PRO A 16 9.21 -6.08 -6.34
N ASP A 17 8.68 -7.30 -6.18
CA ASP A 17 7.74 -7.92 -7.11
C ASP A 17 6.37 -7.24 -7.14
N ARG A 18 6.07 -6.40 -6.12
CA ARG A 18 4.80 -5.67 -6.00
C ARG A 18 4.89 -4.25 -6.54
N LYS A 19 6.04 -3.84 -7.10
CA LYS A 19 6.25 -2.46 -7.54
C LYS A 19 5.33 -2.11 -8.71
N GLY A 20 4.51 -1.08 -8.53
CA GLY A 20 3.50 -0.66 -9.51
C GLY A 20 2.12 -1.29 -9.29
N THR A 21 1.99 -2.26 -8.37
CA THR A 21 0.70 -2.88 -8.05
C THR A 21 -0.19 -1.92 -7.26
N ARG A 22 -1.49 -1.98 -7.52
CA ARG A 22 -2.49 -1.20 -6.81
C ARG A 22 -2.69 -1.74 -5.39
N CYS A 23 -2.89 -0.82 -4.45
CA CYS A 23 -3.15 -1.12 -3.06
C CYS A 23 -4.07 -0.08 -2.46
N ARG A 24 -4.62 -0.37 -1.28
CA ARG A 24 -5.39 0.56 -0.46
C ARG A 24 -4.82 0.60 0.93
N ILE A 25 -4.97 1.73 1.62
CA ILE A 25 -4.67 1.81 3.05
C ILE A 25 -5.91 1.35 3.83
N ARG A 26 -5.73 0.37 4.72
CA ARG A 26 -6.76 -0.15 5.62
C ARG A 26 -6.76 0.55 6.97
N ALA A 27 -5.56 0.75 7.54
CA ALA A 27 -5.38 1.44 8.80
C ALA A 27 -4.13 2.33 8.76
N ARG A 28 -4.12 3.38 9.58
CA ARG A 28 -2.95 4.26 9.78
C ARG A 28 -2.46 4.08 11.21
N GLY A 29 -1.17 3.80 11.36
CA GLY A 29 -0.51 3.65 12.65
C GLY A 29 0.36 4.84 13.01
N THR A 30 1.14 4.68 14.07
CA THR A 30 2.17 5.64 14.51
C THR A 30 3.45 5.49 13.67
N MET A 31 4.41 6.41 13.83
CA MET A 31 5.72 6.37 13.14
C MET A 31 5.64 6.28 11.61
N ASN A 32 4.64 6.94 11.00
CA ASN A 32 4.40 6.87 9.55
C ASN A 32 4.07 5.46 9.02
N SER A 33 3.61 4.53 9.85
CA SER A 33 3.16 3.21 9.40
C SER A 33 1.71 3.24 8.89
N CYS A 34 1.38 2.31 7.99
CA CYS A 34 0.02 2.00 7.58
C CYS A 34 -0.09 0.52 7.24
N GLU A 35 -1.26 -0.06 7.51
CA GLU A 35 -1.64 -1.34 6.94
C GLU A 35 -2.17 -1.11 5.54
N ILE A 36 -1.62 -1.83 4.56
CA ILE A 36 -2.08 -1.83 3.19
C ILE A 36 -2.64 -3.19 2.82
N GLU A 37 -3.56 -3.18 1.86
CA GLU A 37 -4.10 -4.38 1.23
C GLU A 37 -3.93 -4.24 -0.28
N PHE A 38 -3.33 -5.24 -0.89
CA PHE A 38 -3.18 -5.37 -2.34
C PHE A 38 -4.44 -5.97 -2.97
N GLU A 39 -4.53 -5.93 -4.30
CA GLU A 39 -5.67 -6.46 -5.05
C GLU A 39 -5.89 -7.97 -4.88
N ASP A 40 -4.83 -8.72 -4.60
CA ASP A 40 -4.88 -10.16 -4.31
C ASP A 40 -5.28 -10.49 -2.85
N GLY A 41 -5.61 -9.48 -2.06
CA GLY A 41 -5.99 -9.63 -0.65
C GLY A 41 -4.82 -9.76 0.31
N ALA A 42 -3.57 -9.71 -0.17
CA ALA A 42 -2.39 -9.74 0.69
C ALA A 42 -2.29 -8.44 1.51
N ARG A 43 -1.96 -8.58 2.80
CA ARG A 43 -1.91 -7.46 3.76
C ARG A 43 -0.54 -7.30 4.37
N PHE A 44 -0.09 -6.05 4.47
CA PHE A 44 1.22 -5.72 5.02
C PHE A 44 1.19 -4.42 5.81
N ILE A 45 1.93 -4.38 6.92
CA ILE A 45 2.23 -3.14 7.62
C ILE A 45 3.51 -2.56 7.01
N VAL A 46 3.40 -1.35 6.47
CA VAL A 46 4.44 -0.70 5.68
C VAL A 46 4.55 0.78 6.03
N SER A 47 5.62 1.42 5.58
CA SER A 47 5.71 2.88 5.67
C SER A 47 4.74 3.53 4.67
N ARG A 48 4.05 4.60 5.09
CA ARG A 48 3.23 5.45 4.22
C ARG A 48 4.01 6.07 3.06
N PHE A 49 5.33 6.19 3.19
CA PHE A 49 6.20 6.68 2.11
C PHE A 49 6.39 5.66 0.98
N ALA A 50 6.08 4.39 1.23
CA ALA A 50 6.18 3.32 0.24
C ALA A 50 4.98 3.27 -0.71
N VAL A 51 3.86 3.89 -0.34
CA VAL A 51 2.66 3.98 -1.17
C VAL A 51 2.45 5.40 -1.71
N ARG A 52 2.00 5.51 -2.95
CA ARG A 52 1.64 6.79 -3.58
C ARG A 52 0.18 6.78 -3.99
N LYS A 53 -0.50 7.92 -3.85
CA LYS A 53 -1.85 8.09 -4.42
C LYS A 53 -1.73 8.03 -5.94
N VAL A 54 -2.64 7.33 -6.58
CA VAL A 54 -2.75 7.35 -8.04
C VAL A 54 -3.59 8.56 -8.41
N THR A 55 -2.99 9.45 -9.19
CA THR A 55 -3.66 10.62 -9.78
C THR A 55 -4.63 10.18 -10.85
#